data_AF-A0A062BQR0-F1
#
_entry.id   AF-A0A062BQR0-F1
#
_cell.length_a   1.000
_cell.length_b   1.000
_cell.length_c   1.000
_cell.angle_alpha   90.00
_cell.angle_beta   90.00
_cell.angle_gamma   90.00
#
_symmetry.space_group_name_H-M   'P 1'
#
loop_
_entity.id
_entity.type
_entity.pdbx_description
1 polymer ?
#
loop_
_entity_poly.entity_id
_entity_poly.type
_entity_poly.pdbx_seq_one_letter_code
_entity_poly.pdbx_strand_id
1 'polypeptide(L)'
;MDSHNPKIKAWWDLIDSIKNFTHNFTNASFFQEMRSDFEYIIVKSLLLSQPNNYSDLIYKNTLDYPDFHNRLLEFIQKNIQQKIEISDLEYASGLSKKKLNTIFKKYLKCSPNAYIRHYRLKCIYNEISQSSYKISITEIAYKWGVTHLGRFSIEYKQAFGEKPSETLKKIIEC
;
A
#
# COMPACT_ATOMS: atom_id res chain seq x y z
N MET A 1 19.10 -34.26 -3.47
CA MET A 1 17.85 -33.48 -3.55
C MET A 1 17.47 -33.22 -2.11
N ASP A 2 17.92 -32.09 -1.55
CA ASP A 2 18.15 -31.96 -0.11
C ASP A 2 16.87 -31.83 0.69
N SER A 3 16.47 -32.94 1.30
CA SER A 3 15.40 -33.10 2.28
C SER A 3 15.62 -32.36 3.61
N HIS A 4 16.67 -31.54 3.71
CA HIS A 4 17.07 -30.83 4.93
C HIS A 4 16.74 -29.34 4.94
N ASN A 5 16.14 -28.79 3.87
CA ASN A 5 15.70 -27.40 3.88
C ASN A 5 14.29 -27.27 4.51
N PRO A 6 14.16 -26.67 5.71
CA PRO A 6 12.90 -26.60 6.43
C PRO A 6 11.80 -25.84 5.67
N LYS A 7 12.17 -24.92 4.78
CA LYS A 7 11.21 -24.20 3.93
C LYS A 7 10.61 -25.09 2.84
N ILE A 8 11.44 -25.95 2.24
CA ILE A 8 10.99 -26.91 1.22
C ILE A 8 10.03 -27.91 1.84
N LYS A 9 10.32 -28.38 3.06
CA LYS A 9 9.43 -29.24 3.82
C LYS A 9 8.09 -28.56 4.12
N ALA A 10 8.12 -27.33 4.63
CA ALA A 10 6.90 -26.55 4.90
C ALA A 10 6.04 -26.31 3.64
N TRP A 11 6.67 -26.17 2.47
CA TRP A 11 5.95 -26.08 1.20
C TRP A 11 5.23 -27.38 0.83
N TRP A 12 5.88 -28.53 1.01
CA TRP A 12 5.21 -29.83 0.81
C TRP A 12 4.07 -30.05 1.80
N ASP A 13 4.26 -29.71 3.08
CA ASP A 13 3.22 -29.81 4.12
C ASP A 13 1.98 -28.96 3.76
N LEU A 14 2.18 -27.78 3.14
CA LEU A 14 1.10 -26.92 2.64
C LEU A 14 0.34 -27.56 1.47
N ILE A 15 1.06 -28.13 0.50
CA ILE A 15 0.45 -28.82 -0.65
C ILE A 15 -0.41 -29.99 -0.17
N ASP A 16 0.09 -30.78 0.78
CA ASP A 16 -0.65 -31.90 1.33
C ASP A 16 -1.86 -31.43 2.15
N SER A 17 -1.75 -30.30 2.86
CA SER A 17 -2.87 -29.68 3.56
C SER A 17 -3.98 -29.22 2.59
N ILE A 18 -3.61 -28.60 1.47
CA ILE A 18 -4.57 -28.16 0.43
C ILE A 18 -5.21 -29.36 -0.25
N LYS A 19 -4.45 -30.42 -0.56
CA LYS A 19 -5.00 -31.67 -1.11
C LYS A 19 -6.01 -32.31 -0.15
N ASN A 20 -5.66 -32.44 1.12
CA ASN A 20 -6.53 -33.00 2.13
C ASN A 20 -7.80 -32.14 2.32
N PHE A 21 -7.66 -30.82 2.26
CA PHE A 21 -8.79 -29.90 2.28
C PHE A 21 -9.71 -30.10 1.06
N THR A 22 -9.15 -30.25 -0.14
CA THR A 22 -9.93 -30.51 -1.37
C THR A 22 -10.62 -31.87 -1.38
N HIS A 23 -10.09 -32.85 -0.65
CA HIS A 23 -10.68 -34.18 -0.54
C HIS A 23 -11.79 -34.25 0.51
N ASN A 24 -11.67 -33.48 1.60
CA ASN A 24 -12.60 -33.52 2.73
C ASN A 24 -13.76 -32.51 2.62
N PHE A 25 -13.63 -31.52 1.75
CA PHE A 25 -14.65 -30.51 1.49
C PHE A 25 -15.21 -30.78 0.08
N THR A 26 -16.53 -30.90 -0.08
CA THR A 26 -17.16 -31.33 -1.35
C THR A 26 -17.97 -30.22 -2.05
N ASN A 27 -17.96 -29.00 -1.50
CA ASN A 27 -18.70 -27.89 -2.08
C ASN A 27 -17.93 -27.27 -3.26
N ALA A 28 -18.30 -27.64 -4.48
CA ALA A 28 -17.70 -27.17 -5.71
C ALA A 28 -17.74 -25.63 -5.89
N SER A 29 -18.78 -24.94 -5.40
CA SER A 29 -18.87 -23.48 -5.54
C SER A 29 -17.83 -22.76 -4.68
N PHE A 30 -17.60 -23.26 -3.47
CA PHE A 30 -16.58 -22.74 -2.57
C PHE A 30 -15.16 -22.90 -3.16
N PHE A 31 -14.86 -24.04 -3.79
CA PHE A 31 -13.57 -24.20 -4.47
C PHE A 31 -13.41 -23.30 -5.68
N GLN A 32 -14.50 -23.04 -6.39
CA GLN A 32 -14.49 -22.15 -7.54
C GLN A 32 -14.21 -20.70 -7.09
N GLU A 33 -14.78 -20.28 -5.96
CA GLU A 33 -14.49 -18.98 -5.33
C GLU A 33 -13.04 -18.89 -4.84
N MET A 34 -12.51 -19.96 -4.21
CA MET A 34 -11.17 -19.99 -3.62
C MET A 34 -10.04 -20.33 -4.60
N ARG A 35 -10.34 -20.59 -5.88
CA ARG A 35 -9.36 -21.09 -6.86
C ARG A 35 -8.16 -20.16 -7.02
N SER A 36 -8.43 -18.86 -7.17
CA SER A 36 -7.39 -17.85 -7.33
C SER A 36 -6.56 -17.65 -6.07
N ASP A 37 -7.18 -17.80 -4.89
CA ASP A 37 -6.47 -17.71 -3.61
C ASP A 37 -5.51 -18.88 -3.41
N PHE A 38 -5.94 -20.10 -3.73
CA PHE A 38 -5.06 -21.26 -3.68
C PHE A 38 -3.92 -21.15 -4.69
N GLU A 39 -4.20 -20.72 -5.92
CA GLU A 39 -3.16 -20.50 -6.93
C GLU A 39 -2.13 -19.47 -6.44
N TYR A 40 -2.60 -18.34 -5.91
CA TYR A 40 -1.73 -17.30 -5.36
C TYR A 40 -0.87 -17.83 -4.20
N ILE A 41 -1.47 -18.54 -3.24
CA ILE A 41 -0.77 -19.07 -2.06
C ILE A 41 0.26 -20.13 -2.47
N ILE A 42 -0.06 -21.01 -3.41
CA ILE A 42 0.86 -22.06 -3.90
C ILE A 42 2.06 -21.43 -4.61
N VAL A 43 1.81 -20.52 -5.55
CA VAL A 43 2.88 -19.86 -6.32
C VAL A 43 3.75 -19.00 -5.39
N LYS A 44 3.13 -18.22 -4.50
CA LYS A 44 3.85 -17.37 -3.56
C LYS A 44 4.68 -18.18 -2.56
N SER A 45 4.11 -19.25 -2.00
CA SER A 45 4.84 -20.12 -1.07
C SER A 45 5.99 -20.85 -1.76
N LEU A 46 5.82 -21.28 -3.01
CA LEU A 46 6.88 -21.89 -3.82
C LEU A 46 8.06 -20.92 -4.03
N LEU A 47 7.75 -19.70 -4.47
CA LEU A 47 8.73 -18.65 -4.73
C LEU A 47 9.49 -18.22 -3.46
N LEU A 48 8.87 -18.33 -2.29
CA LEU A 48 9.48 -18.02 -0.99
C LEU A 48 10.29 -19.18 -0.40
N SER A 49 9.97 -20.41 -0.79
CA SER A 49 10.55 -21.62 -0.20
C SER A 49 11.72 -22.19 -0.99
N GLN A 50 11.72 -21.98 -2.32
CA GLN A 50 12.77 -22.47 -3.22
C GLN A 50 13.69 -21.34 -3.68
N PRO A 51 15.01 -21.56 -3.73
CA PRO A 51 15.91 -20.69 -4.49
C PRO A 51 15.47 -20.63 -5.96
N ASN A 52 15.35 -19.42 -6.50
CA ASN A 52 14.95 -19.12 -7.87
C ASN A 52 15.62 -17.83 -8.36
N ASN A 53 15.51 -17.55 -9.66
CA ASN A 53 16.17 -16.40 -10.31
C ASN A 53 15.74 -15.03 -9.72
N TYR A 54 14.65 -14.99 -8.94
CA TYR A 54 14.16 -13.80 -8.26
C TYR A 54 14.37 -13.86 -6.74
N SER A 55 15.02 -14.89 -6.19
CA SER A 55 15.21 -15.05 -4.75
C SER A 55 15.84 -13.83 -4.11
N ASP A 56 16.86 -13.23 -4.73
CA ASP A 56 17.47 -12.02 -4.17
C ASP A 56 16.50 -10.84 -4.12
N LEU A 57 15.62 -10.69 -5.11
CA LEU A 57 14.58 -9.64 -5.12
C LEU A 57 13.48 -9.92 -4.10
N ILE A 58 13.11 -11.20 -3.94
CA ILE A 58 12.10 -11.66 -2.99
C ILE A 58 12.61 -11.53 -1.55
N TYR A 59 13.84 -11.98 -1.27
CA TYR A 59 14.48 -11.87 0.04
C TYR A 59 14.84 -10.41 0.39
N LYS A 60 15.24 -9.58 -0.58
CA LYS A 60 15.38 -8.13 -0.38
C LYS A 60 14.06 -7.39 -0.17
N ASN A 61 12.92 -7.92 -0.60
CA ASN A 61 11.61 -7.31 -0.34
C ASN A 61 10.94 -7.87 0.92
N THR A 62 11.29 -9.08 1.38
CA THR A 62 10.67 -9.70 2.57
C THR A 62 11.47 -9.48 3.86
N LEU A 63 12.80 -9.38 3.78
CA LEU A 63 13.66 -9.09 4.94
C LEU A 63 13.89 -7.59 5.16
N ASP A 64 13.55 -6.75 4.19
CA ASP A 64 13.86 -5.30 4.15
C ASP A 64 12.60 -4.42 4.13
N TYR A 65 11.42 -5.02 4.41
CA TYR A 65 10.13 -4.33 4.61
C TYR A 65 9.64 -4.61 6.05
N PRO A 66 10.32 -4.06 7.07
CA PRO A 66 10.09 -4.46 8.44
C PRO A 66 8.72 -3.97 8.91
N ASP A 67 8.29 -4.53 10.03
CA ASP A 67 7.12 -4.13 10.81
C ASP A 67 6.99 -2.61 11.02
N PHE A 68 8.10 -1.85 10.97
CA PHE A 68 8.08 -0.39 10.96
C PHE A 68 7.29 0.21 9.80
N HIS A 69 7.25 -0.42 8.63
CA HIS A 69 6.58 0.11 7.45
C HIS A 69 5.07 0.13 7.66
N ASN A 70 4.52 -0.96 8.20
CA ASN A 70 3.09 -1.04 8.51
C ASN A 70 2.74 -0.02 9.60
N ARG A 71 3.52 0.05 10.69
CA ARG A 71 3.32 1.05 11.75
C ARG A 71 3.41 2.48 11.25
N LEU A 72 4.37 2.77 10.36
CA LEU A 72 4.58 4.09 9.79
C LEU A 72 3.45 4.46 8.82
N LEU A 73 2.99 3.53 7.98
CA LEU A 73 1.84 3.78 7.11
C LEU A 73 0.55 3.94 7.89
N GLU A 74 0.29 3.08 8.87
CA GLU A 74 -0.86 3.19 9.76
C GLU A 74 -0.85 4.55 10.48
N PHE A 75 0.30 4.97 10.99
CA PHE A 75 0.45 6.29 11.61
C PHE A 75 0.12 7.41 10.62
N ILE A 76 0.67 7.37 9.40
CA ILE A 76 0.40 8.38 8.37
C ILE A 76 -1.10 8.40 8.05
N GLN A 77 -1.72 7.25 7.81
CA GLN A 77 -3.14 7.15 7.44
C GLN A 77 -4.05 7.69 8.55
N LYS A 78 -3.80 7.31 9.80
CA LYS A 78 -4.59 7.75 10.96
C LYS A 78 -4.49 9.25 11.22
N ASN A 79 -3.35 9.86 10.90
CA ASN A 79 -3.06 11.26 11.23
C ASN A 79 -3.01 12.18 10.01
N ILE A 80 -3.36 11.70 8.81
CA ILE A 80 -3.11 12.42 7.54
C ILE A 80 -3.76 13.80 7.47
N GLN A 81 -4.91 13.97 8.11
CA GLN A 81 -5.66 15.23 8.19
C GLN A 81 -4.98 16.25 9.10
N GLN A 82 -4.15 15.80 10.03
CA GLN A 82 -3.41 16.63 10.97
C GLN A 82 -2.03 17.00 10.40
N LYS A 83 -1.36 17.97 11.01
CA LYS A 83 0.04 18.28 10.68
C LYS A 83 0.93 17.13 11.14
N ILE A 84 1.55 16.44 10.19
CA ILE A 84 2.55 15.38 10.47
C ILE A 84 3.94 15.99 10.28
N GLU A 85 4.73 16.00 11.35
CA GLU A 85 6.14 16.37 11.33
C GLU A 85 7.02 15.14 11.18
N ILE A 86 8.28 15.36 10.79
CA ILE A 86 9.23 14.27 10.63
C ILE A 86 9.53 13.57 11.97
N SER A 87 9.51 14.30 13.08
CA SER A 87 9.66 13.78 14.44
C SER A 87 8.57 12.79 14.82
N ASP A 88 7.34 13.00 14.33
CA ASP A 88 6.22 12.08 14.57
C ASP A 88 6.47 10.74 13.88
N LEU A 89 7.04 10.78 12.67
CA LEU A 89 7.45 9.57 11.95
C LEU A 89 8.63 8.89 12.63
N GLU A 90 9.57 9.63 13.19
CA GLU A 90 10.67 9.07 13.99
C GLU A 90 10.14 8.33 15.21
N TYR A 91 9.19 8.94 15.93
CA TYR A 91 8.53 8.31 17.08
C TYR A 91 7.73 7.06 16.70
N ALA A 92 6.93 7.13 15.63
CA ALA A 92 6.08 6.02 15.20
C ALA A 92 6.88 4.82 14.66
N SER A 93 8.03 5.06 14.01
CA SER A 93 8.83 4.02 13.37
C SER A 93 10.04 3.56 14.18
N GLY A 94 10.47 4.33 15.20
CA GLY A 94 11.73 4.11 15.90
C GLY A 94 12.98 4.37 15.04
N LEU A 95 12.83 5.03 13.89
CA LEU A 95 13.91 5.31 12.95
C LEU A 95 14.30 6.78 13.01
N SER A 96 15.60 7.07 12.88
CA SER A 96 16.05 8.45 12.71
C SER A 96 15.60 9.03 11.36
N LYS A 97 15.48 10.35 11.30
CA LYS A 97 15.17 11.13 10.09
C LYS A 97 16.07 10.78 8.92
N LYS A 98 17.37 10.55 9.17
CA LYS A 98 18.31 10.14 8.11
C LYS A 98 17.91 8.80 7.51
N LYS A 99 17.60 7.81 8.36
CA LYS A 99 17.18 6.47 7.95
C LYS A 99 15.83 6.49 7.25
N LEU A 100 14.86 7.27 7.75
CA LEU A 100 13.58 7.51 7.08
C LEU A 100 13.78 8.06 5.66
N ASN A 101 14.57 9.13 5.49
CA ASN A 101 14.84 9.68 4.16
C ASN A 101 15.52 8.67 3.22
N THR A 102 16.48 7.89 3.73
CA THR A 102 17.13 6.83 2.95
C THR A 102 16.13 5.78 2.48
N ILE A 103 15.23 5.33 3.37
CA ILE A 103 14.24 4.29 3.07
C ILE A 103 13.21 4.82 2.07
N PHE A 104 12.62 5.99 2.33
CA PHE A 104 11.67 6.62 1.40
C PHE A 104 12.29 6.84 0.02
N LYS A 105 13.54 7.28 -0.06
CA LYS A 105 14.25 7.43 -1.34
C LYS A 105 14.56 6.09 -2.01
N LYS A 106 14.95 5.06 -1.24
CA LYS A 106 15.29 3.73 -1.77
C LYS A 106 14.06 3.04 -2.36
N TYR A 107 12.97 2.97 -1.60
CA TYR A 107 11.78 2.16 -1.93
C TYR A 107 10.66 2.96 -2.59
N LEU A 108 10.39 4.19 -2.13
CA LEU A 108 9.26 5.00 -2.61
C LEU A 108 9.69 6.13 -3.58
N LYS A 109 11.00 6.22 -3.88
CA LYS A 109 11.60 7.23 -4.77
C LYS A 109 11.23 8.68 -4.45
N CYS A 110 10.84 8.96 -3.21
CA CYS A 110 10.42 10.28 -2.76
C CYS A 110 10.91 10.58 -1.34
N SER A 111 10.63 11.76 -0.81
CA SER A 111 10.85 12.10 0.61
C SER A 111 9.59 11.82 1.44
N PRO A 112 9.70 11.67 2.78
CA PRO A 112 8.53 11.47 3.64
C PRO A 112 7.45 12.55 3.47
N ASN A 113 7.86 13.82 3.40
CA ASN A 113 6.94 14.94 3.18
C ASN A 113 6.28 14.90 1.79
N ALA A 114 7.02 14.49 0.76
CA ALA A 114 6.46 14.33 -0.59
C ALA A 114 5.44 13.19 -0.63
N TYR A 115 5.70 12.10 0.09
CA TYR A 115 4.75 10.99 0.22
C TYR A 115 3.46 11.42 0.91
N ILE A 116 3.54 12.06 2.09
CA ILE A 116 2.38 12.58 2.83
C ILE A 116 1.53 13.50 1.94
N ARG A 117 2.20 14.39 1.19
CA ARG A 117 1.54 15.29 0.26
C ARG A 117 0.82 14.55 -0.88
N HIS A 118 1.47 13.59 -1.53
CA HIS A 118 0.84 12.78 -2.57
C HIS A 118 -0.34 11.97 -2.03
N TYR A 119 -0.21 11.44 -0.82
CA TYR A 119 -1.29 10.70 -0.17
C TYR A 119 -2.50 11.61 0.11
N ARG A 120 -2.28 12.84 0.58
CA ARG A 120 -3.34 13.86 0.72
C ARG A 120 -4.02 14.18 -0.60
N LEU A 121 -3.25 14.38 -1.68
CA LEU A 121 -3.80 14.60 -3.01
C LEU A 121 -4.73 13.46 -3.45
N LYS A 122 -4.34 12.21 -3.18
CA LYS A 122 -5.16 11.03 -3.47
C LYS A 122 -6.44 10.98 -2.62
N CYS A 123 -6.37 11.31 -1.33
CA CYS A 123 -7.56 11.41 -0.49
C CYS A 123 -8.53 12.48 -0.98
N ILE A 124 -8.01 13.65 -1.35
CA ILE A 124 -8.81 14.75 -1.91
C ILE A 124 -9.46 14.34 -3.24
N TYR A 125 -8.69 13.72 -4.15
CA TYR A 125 -9.22 13.20 -5.41
C TYR A 125 -10.39 12.24 -5.15
N ASN A 126 -10.19 11.25 -4.28
CA ASN A 126 -11.23 10.28 -3.93
C ASN A 126 -12.48 10.94 -3.32
N GLU A 127 -12.31 11.89 -2.40
CA GLU A 127 -13.43 12.59 -1.77
C GLU A 127 -14.21 13.45 -2.78
N ILE A 128 -13.51 14.10 -3.71
CA ILE A 128 -14.17 14.81 -4.81
C ILE A 128 -14.94 13.80 -5.66
N SER A 129 -14.27 12.73 -6.14
CA SER A 129 -14.82 11.66 -7.00
C SER A 129 -16.06 10.94 -6.45
N GLN A 130 -16.22 10.89 -5.13
CA GLN A 130 -17.35 10.23 -4.48
C GLN A 130 -18.48 11.18 -4.06
N SER A 131 -18.28 12.50 -4.24
CA SER A 131 -19.28 13.49 -3.86
C SER A 131 -20.44 13.53 -4.87
N SER A 132 -21.66 13.70 -4.37
CA SER A 132 -22.90 13.76 -5.18
C SER A 132 -23.58 15.14 -5.16
N TYR A 133 -22.97 16.14 -4.50
CA TYR A 133 -23.52 17.48 -4.31
C TYR A 133 -22.43 18.55 -4.43
N LYS A 134 -22.84 19.83 -4.44
CA LYS A 134 -21.91 20.98 -4.43
C LYS A 134 -21.04 20.96 -3.17
N ILE A 135 -19.82 20.46 -3.32
CA ILE A 135 -18.76 20.49 -2.31
C ILE A 135 -17.81 21.67 -2.55
N SER A 136 -17.25 22.19 -1.45
CA SER A 136 -16.19 23.20 -1.51
C SER A 136 -14.82 22.52 -1.57
N ILE A 137 -14.12 22.68 -2.70
CA ILE A 137 -12.73 22.18 -2.87
C ILE A 137 -11.82 22.74 -1.79
N THR A 138 -12.03 24.00 -1.40
CA THR A 138 -11.27 24.68 -0.36
C THR A 138 -11.46 24.00 1.00
N GLU A 139 -12.70 23.67 1.36
CA GLU A 139 -13.00 22.97 2.62
C GLU A 139 -12.38 21.57 2.64
N ILE A 140 -12.50 20.83 1.53
CA ILE A 140 -11.90 19.50 1.40
C ILE A 140 -10.38 19.58 1.50
N ALA A 141 -9.75 20.54 0.81
CA ALA A 141 -8.31 20.73 0.90
C ALA A 141 -7.86 20.99 2.34
N TYR A 142 -8.54 21.89 3.07
CA TYR A 142 -8.24 22.16 4.47
C TYR A 142 -8.49 20.94 5.38
N LYS A 143 -9.57 20.19 5.15
CA LYS A 143 -9.87 18.94 5.86
C LYS A 143 -8.73 17.93 5.75
N TRP A 144 -8.08 17.84 4.60
CA TRP A 144 -6.91 16.97 4.38
C TRP A 144 -5.57 17.63 4.72
N GLY A 145 -5.57 18.76 5.42
CA GLY A 145 -4.36 19.42 5.93
C GLY A 145 -3.56 20.20 4.88
N VAL A 146 -4.17 20.59 3.77
CA VAL A 146 -3.56 21.53 2.80
C VAL A 146 -3.56 22.93 3.39
N THR A 147 -2.38 23.56 3.44
CA THR A 147 -2.24 24.93 3.95
C THR A 147 -2.08 25.99 2.85
N HIS A 148 -1.68 25.58 1.64
CA HIS A 148 -1.39 26.49 0.52
C HIS A 148 -2.15 26.08 -0.74
N LEU A 149 -3.34 26.66 -0.94
CA LEU A 149 -4.27 26.30 -2.02
C LEU A 149 -3.70 26.49 -3.44
N GLY A 150 -2.90 27.55 -3.66
CA GLY A 150 -2.26 27.80 -4.96
C GLY A 150 -1.27 26.69 -5.33
N ARG A 151 -0.41 26.31 -4.37
CA ARG A 151 0.55 25.21 -4.54
C ARG A 151 -0.16 23.87 -4.71
N PHE A 152 -1.19 23.63 -3.91
CA PHE A 152 -2.03 22.44 -4.00
C PHE A 152 -2.63 22.27 -5.40
N SER A 153 -3.21 23.32 -5.98
CA SER A 153 -3.81 23.24 -7.33
C SER A 153 -2.81 22.83 -8.40
N ILE A 154 -1.56 23.33 -8.31
CA ILE A 154 -0.47 22.99 -9.24
C ILE A 154 -0.05 21.53 -9.04
N GLU A 155 0.19 21.11 -7.81
CA GLU A 155 0.62 19.75 -7.48
C GLU A 155 -0.46 18.71 -7.80
N TYR A 156 -1.73 19.05 -7.59
CA TYR A 156 -2.86 18.21 -7.99
C TYR A 156 -2.89 18.02 -9.51
N LYS A 157 -2.76 19.10 -10.29
CA LYS A 157 -2.69 19.02 -11.76
C LYS A 157 -1.49 18.20 -12.24
N GLN A 158 -0.34 18.31 -11.58
CA GLN A 158 0.81 17.48 -11.90
C GLN A 158 0.56 16.00 -11.62
N ALA A 159 -0.17 15.68 -10.55
CA ALA A 159 -0.46 14.29 -10.16
C ALA A 159 -1.56 13.64 -11.01
N PHE A 160 -2.61 14.37 -11.38
CA PHE A 160 -3.83 13.82 -12.00
C PHE A 160 -4.12 14.33 -13.42
N GLY A 161 -3.32 15.26 -13.94
CA GLY A 161 -3.48 15.84 -15.29
C GLY A 161 -4.56 16.92 -15.40
N GLU A 162 -5.35 17.12 -14.35
CA GLU A 162 -6.47 18.07 -14.29
C GLU A 162 -6.48 18.83 -12.96
N LYS A 163 -7.18 19.96 -12.89
CA LYS A 163 -7.37 20.72 -11.64
C LYS A 163 -8.48 20.10 -10.79
N PRO A 164 -8.48 20.31 -9.45
CA PRO A 164 -9.56 19.85 -8.59
C PRO A 164 -10.95 20.32 -9.03
N SER A 165 -11.05 21.54 -9.57
CA SER A 165 -12.28 22.11 -10.13
C SER A 165 -12.77 21.39 -11.39
N GLU A 166 -11.84 20.88 -12.19
CA GLU A 166 -12.15 20.11 -13.39
C GLU A 166 -12.65 18.70 -13.00
N THR A 167 -12.03 18.07 -12.00
CA THR A 167 -12.52 16.81 -11.41
C THR A 167 -13.95 16.97 -10.88
N LEU A 168 -14.21 18.02 -10.08
CA LEU A 168 -15.55 18.28 -9.53
C LEU A 168 -16.59 18.51 -10.64
N LYS A 169 -16.24 19.28 -11.68
CA LYS A 169 -17.13 19.56 -12.80
C LYS A 169 -17.57 18.27 -13.51
N LYS A 170 -16.65 17.34 -13.75
CA LYS A 170 -16.94 16.05 -14.40
C LYS A 170 -17.98 15.23 -13.63
N ILE A 171 -17.98 15.31 -12.31
CA ILE A 171 -18.88 14.52 -11.45
C ILE A 171 -20.26 15.14 -11.38
N ILE A 172 -20.36 16.47 -11.47
CA ILE A 172 -21.64 17.18 -11.48
C ILE A 172 -22.33 17.06 -12.86
N GLU A 173 -21.56 16.90 -13.93
CA GLU A 173 -22.05 16.77 -15.31
C GLU A 173 -22.35 15.32 -15.75
N CYS A 174 -22.02 14.33 -14.92
CA CYS A 174 -22.37 12.90 -15.12
C CYS A 174 -23.62 12.51 -14.34
#